data_AF-A0A952W709-F1
#
_entry.id   AF-A0A952W709-F1
#
_cell.length_a   1.000
_cell.length_b   1.000
_cell.length_c   1.000
_cell.angle_alpha   90.00
_cell.angle_beta   90.00
_cell.angle_gamma   90.00
#
_symmetry.space_group_name_H-M   'P 1'
#
loop_
_entity.id
_entity.type
_entity.pdbx_description
1 polymer ?
#
loop_
_entity_poly.entity_id
_entity_poly.type
_entity_poly.pdbx_seq_one_letter_code
_entity_poly.pdbx_strand_id
1 'polypeptide(L)'
;MDKKSYDRWLAERALRREPAEQKARKLIIEQRFDDAAEAVRTVDDSIYGIVAIGRLFRERLETIMAEGLNNRNRGEAEAVFRHAILWMHSAYPDPHTDYEAEDYARGRAEDTARLVHILGYHPGPRK
;
A
#
# COMPACT_ATOMS: atom_id res chain seq x y z
N MET A 1 -0.03 -17.35 22.89
CA MET A 1 0.97 -17.68 21.85
C MET A 1 2.28 -17.04 22.28
N ASP A 2 3.37 -17.79 22.40
CA ASP A 2 4.67 -17.18 22.68
C ASP A 2 5.20 -16.43 21.45
N LYS A 3 6.14 -15.50 21.66
CA LYS A 3 6.70 -14.66 20.60
C LYS A 3 7.29 -15.46 19.44
N LYS A 4 7.98 -16.58 19.71
CA LYS A 4 8.62 -17.40 18.66
C LYS A 4 7.58 -18.07 17.78
N SER A 5 6.48 -18.51 18.39
CA SER A 5 5.36 -19.11 17.69
C SER A 5 4.62 -18.08 16.83
N TYR A 6 4.43 -16.86 17.33
CA TYR A 6 3.84 -15.74 16.59
C TYR A 6 4.71 -15.31 15.41
N ASP A 7 6.01 -15.15 15.62
CA ASP A 7 6.97 -14.78 14.56
C ASP A 7 7.03 -15.84 13.45
N ARG A 8 6.98 -17.13 13.81
CA ARG A 8 6.89 -18.22 12.84
C ARG A 8 5.60 -18.15 12.02
N TRP A 9 4.47 -17.91 12.68
CA TRP A 9 3.18 -17.78 12.00
C TRP A 9 3.18 -16.60 11.01
N LEU A 10 3.76 -15.46 11.39
CA LEU A 10 3.94 -14.33 10.47
C LEU A 10 4.82 -14.68 9.28
N ALA A 11 5.92 -15.40 9.49
CA ALA A 11 6.82 -15.83 8.42
C ALA A 11 6.15 -16.81 7.45
N GLU A 12 5.41 -17.80 7.95
CA GLU A 12 4.65 -18.75 7.12
C GLU A 12 3.57 -18.03 6.29
N ARG A 13 2.88 -17.05 6.89
CA ARG A 13 1.89 -16.23 6.18
C ARG A 13 2.55 -15.42 5.07
N ALA A 14 3.69 -14.79 5.34
CA ALA A 14 4.45 -14.03 4.34
C ALA A 14 4.91 -14.92 3.18
N LEU A 15 5.42 -16.12 3.45
CA LEU A 15 5.83 -17.09 2.42
C LEU A 15 4.66 -17.50 1.52
N ARG A 16 3.47 -17.72 2.08
CA ARG A 16 2.27 -18.05 1.29
C ARG A 16 1.85 -16.91 0.37
N ARG A 17 2.04 -15.66 0.79
CA ARG A 17 1.64 -14.47 0.05
C ARG A 17 2.65 -14.07 -1.02
N GLU A 18 3.92 -14.48 -0.90
CA GLU A 18 4.99 -14.09 -1.82
C GLU A 18 4.66 -14.28 -3.31
N PRO A 19 4.13 -15.44 -3.78
CA PRO A 19 3.76 -15.59 -5.19
C PRO A 19 2.67 -14.62 -5.65
N ALA A 20 1.71 -14.32 -4.75
CA ALA A 20 0.65 -13.36 -5.02
C ALA A 20 1.20 -11.92 -5.08
N GLU A 21 2.13 -11.56 -4.20
CA GLU A 21 2.81 -10.27 -4.25
C GLU A 21 3.64 -10.11 -5.54
N GLN A 22 4.35 -11.15 -5.97
CA GLN A 22 5.10 -11.14 -7.23
C GLN A 22 4.17 -10.94 -8.44
N LYS A 23 3.00 -11.60 -8.46
CA LYS A 23 1.98 -11.39 -9.48
C LYS A 23 1.42 -9.96 -9.44
N ALA A 24 1.11 -9.45 -8.25
CA ALA A 24 0.59 -8.11 -8.05
C ALA A 24 1.57 -7.03 -8.53
N ARG A 25 2.89 -7.20 -8.30
CA ARG A 25 3.92 -6.29 -8.82
C ARG A 25 3.84 -6.13 -10.34
N LYS A 26 3.70 -7.24 -11.08
CA LYS A 26 3.56 -7.21 -12.55
C LYS A 26 2.29 -6.47 -12.97
N LEU A 27 1.16 -6.76 -12.31
CA LEU A 27 -0.12 -6.12 -12.60
C LEU A 27 -0.11 -4.61 -12.30
N ILE A 28 0.60 -4.17 -11.26
CA ILE A 28 0.78 -2.75 -10.95
C ILE A 28 1.55 -2.04 -12.07
N ILE A 29 2.61 -2.66 -12.60
CA ILE A 29 3.38 -2.12 -13.74
C ILE A 29 2.49 -2.02 -14.99
N GLU A 30 1.61 -2.99 -15.21
CA GLU A 30 0.61 -3.00 -16.28
C GLU A 30 -0.58 -2.05 -16.03
N GLN A 31 -0.59 -1.30 -14.92
CA GLN A 31 -1.67 -0.40 -14.48
C GLN A 31 -3.01 -1.11 -14.24
N ARG A 32 -2.98 -2.43 -14.00
CA ARG A 32 -4.14 -3.26 -13.64
C ARG A 32 -4.30 -3.31 -12.12
N PHE A 33 -4.62 -2.18 -11.52
CA PHE A 33 -4.54 -1.97 -10.07
C PHE A 33 -5.53 -2.82 -9.27
N ASP A 34 -6.77 -2.96 -9.74
CA ASP A 34 -7.79 -3.78 -9.08
C ASP A 34 -7.40 -5.27 -9.10
N ASP A 35 -6.92 -5.76 -10.25
CA ASP A 35 -6.44 -7.13 -10.38
C ASP A 35 -5.22 -7.40 -9.48
N ALA A 36 -4.35 -6.40 -9.31
CA ALA A 36 -3.18 -6.51 -8.43
C ALA A 36 -3.59 -6.64 -6.97
N ALA A 37 -4.57 -5.84 -6.53
CA ALA A 37 -5.11 -5.94 -5.18
C ALA A 37 -5.83 -7.27 -4.96
N GLU A 38 -6.66 -7.70 -5.91
CA GLU A 38 -7.39 -8.96 -5.84
C GLU A 38 -6.42 -10.15 -5.76
N ALA A 39 -5.34 -10.15 -6.55
CA ALA A 39 -4.33 -11.20 -6.51
C ALA A 39 -3.78 -11.45 -5.10
N VAL A 40 -3.59 -10.41 -4.29
CA VAL A 40 -3.15 -10.53 -2.90
C VAL A 40 -4.32 -10.89 -1.99
N ARG A 41 -5.48 -10.23 -2.13
CA ARG A 41 -6.65 -10.46 -1.26
C ARG A 41 -7.21 -11.87 -1.33
N THR A 42 -7.15 -12.52 -2.49
CA THR A 42 -7.57 -13.93 -2.62
C THR A 42 -6.75 -14.86 -1.71
N VAL A 43 -5.50 -14.50 -1.39
CA VAL A 43 -4.60 -15.30 -0.55
C VAL A 43 -4.55 -14.79 0.89
N ASP A 44 -4.70 -13.48 1.09
CA ASP A 44 -4.66 -12.83 2.41
C ASP A 44 -5.64 -11.64 2.43
N ASP A 45 -6.84 -11.87 2.95
CA ASP A 45 -7.90 -10.87 3.09
C ASP A 45 -7.82 -10.07 4.41
N SER A 46 -6.78 -10.31 5.22
CA SER A 46 -6.59 -9.62 6.49
C SER A 46 -5.90 -8.26 6.33
N ILE A 47 -5.77 -7.54 7.45
CA ILE A 47 -4.96 -6.33 7.54
C ILE A 47 -3.53 -6.51 7.03
N TYR A 48 -2.92 -7.70 7.18
CA TYR A 48 -1.58 -7.97 6.67
C TYR A 48 -1.53 -7.97 5.14
N GLY A 49 -2.58 -8.46 4.48
CA GLY A 49 -2.73 -8.41 3.03
C GLY A 49 -2.94 -6.98 2.53
N ILE A 50 -3.81 -6.22 3.21
CA ILE A 50 -4.06 -4.80 2.93
C ILE A 50 -2.76 -3.98 3.02
N VAL A 51 -2.01 -4.14 4.11
CA VAL A 51 -0.71 -3.47 4.31
C VAL A 51 0.30 -3.89 3.24
N ALA A 52 0.32 -5.17 2.85
CA ALA A 52 1.19 -5.64 1.79
C ALA A 52 0.86 -4.98 0.44
N ILE A 53 -0.43 -4.83 0.10
CA ILE A 53 -0.86 -4.14 -1.13
C ILE A 53 -0.39 -2.67 -1.12
N GLY A 54 -0.64 -1.94 -0.03
CA GLY A 54 -0.19 -0.55 0.12
C GLY A 54 1.32 -0.41 -0.05
N ARG A 55 2.10 -1.35 0.53
CA ARG A 55 3.55 -1.41 0.33
C ARG A 55 3.95 -1.60 -1.14
N LEU A 56 3.29 -2.49 -1.88
CA LEU A 56 3.60 -2.73 -3.30
C LEU A 56 3.39 -1.46 -4.15
N PHE A 57 2.32 -0.72 -3.90
CA PHE A 57 2.10 0.57 -4.58
C PHE A 57 3.15 1.60 -4.18
N ARG A 58 3.53 1.69 -2.91
CA ARG A 58 4.63 2.57 -2.47
C ARG A 58 5.94 2.24 -3.19
N GLU A 59 6.31 0.97 -3.25
CA GLU A 59 7.55 0.53 -3.93
C GLU A 59 7.52 0.83 -5.44
N ARG A 60 6.36 0.72 -6.10
CA ARG A 60 6.23 1.17 -7.49
C ARG A 60 6.40 2.69 -7.60
N LEU A 61 5.83 3.46 -6.68
CA LEU A 61 5.98 4.91 -6.67
C LEU A 61 7.46 5.30 -6.52
N GLU A 62 8.18 4.69 -5.58
CA GLU A 62 9.62 4.86 -5.40
C GLU A 62 10.39 4.54 -6.68
N THR A 63 10.02 3.47 -7.38
CA THR A 63 10.63 3.08 -8.67
C THR A 63 10.42 4.14 -9.75
N ILE A 64 9.18 4.63 -9.93
CA ILE A 64 8.87 5.66 -10.93
C ILE A 64 9.66 6.95 -10.64
N MET A 65 9.78 7.32 -9.37
CA MET A 65 10.52 8.51 -8.96
C MET A 65 12.03 8.35 -9.16
N ALA A 66 12.57 7.16 -8.91
CA ALA A 66 13.97 6.83 -9.16
C ALA A 66 14.33 6.80 -10.66
N GLU A 67 13.41 6.37 -11.53
CA GLU A 67 13.54 6.42 -12.99
C GLU A 67 13.51 7.85 -13.57
N GLY A 68 13.06 8.82 -12.77
CA GLY A 68 12.92 10.22 -13.17
C GLY A 68 11.51 10.55 -13.63
N LEU A 69 10.82 11.38 -12.85
CA LEU A 69 9.49 11.86 -13.17
C LEU A 69 9.50 12.76 -14.41
N ASN A 70 8.65 12.46 -15.37
CA ASN A 70 8.48 13.23 -16.60
C ASN A 70 7.00 13.22 -17.04
N ASN A 71 6.67 13.95 -18.11
CA ASN A 71 5.28 14.09 -18.55
C ASN A 71 4.61 12.76 -18.98
N ARG A 72 5.38 11.72 -19.33
CA ARG A 72 4.84 10.43 -19.76
C ARG A 72 4.42 9.57 -18.58
N ASN A 73 5.19 9.56 -17.49
CA ASN A 73 4.92 8.73 -16.31
C ASN A 73 4.23 9.50 -15.17
N ARG A 74 4.02 10.82 -15.29
CA ARG A 74 3.32 11.61 -14.27
C ARG A 74 1.92 11.08 -13.94
N GLY A 75 1.13 10.76 -14.96
CA GLY A 75 -0.22 10.22 -14.76
C GLY A 75 -0.22 8.88 -14.03
N GLU A 76 0.77 8.03 -14.32
CA GLU A 76 1.00 6.76 -13.64
C GLU A 76 1.41 7.00 -12.17
N ALA A 77 2.38 7.86 -11.91
CA ALA A 77 2.84 8.18 -10.56
C ALA A 77 1.69 8.66 -9.67
N GLU A 78 0.85 9.56 -10.17
CA GLU A 78 -0.32 10.02 -9.43
C GLU A 78 -1.37 8.93 -9.22
N ALA A 79 -1.55 8.02 -10.20
CA ALA A 79 -2.47 6.89 -10.05
C ALA A 79 -1.97 5.90 -9.00
N VAL A 80 -0.68 5.55 -9.03
CA VAL A 80 -0.01 4.70 -8.03
C VAL A 80 -0.09 5.34 -6.64
N PHE A 81 0.18 6.65 -6.52
CA PHE A 81 0.05 7.39 -5.27
C PHE A 81 -1.37 7.26 -4.67
N ARG A 82 -2.41 7.46 -5.48
CA ARG A 82 -3.81 7.37 -5.02
C ARG A 82 -4.16 5.97 -4.52
N HIS A 83 -3.71 4.93 -5.21
CA HIS A 83 -3.93 3.55 -4.77
C HIS A 83 -3.11 3.21 -3.52
N ALA A 84 -1.88 3.73 -3.39
CA ALA A 84 -1.10 3.58 -2.16
C ALA A 84 -1.85 4.18 -0.97
N ILE A 85 -2.37 5.40 -1.09
CA ILE A 85 -3.18 6.05 -0.05
C ILE A 85 -4.42 5.21 0.28
N LEU A 86 -5.18 4.80 -0.73
CA LEU A 86 -6.40 4.00 -0.55
C LEU A 86 -6.13 2.74 0.30
N TRP A 87 -5.11 1.97 -0.08
CA TRP A 87 -4.80 0.71 0.59
C TRP A 87 -4.12 0.89 1.95
N MET A 88 -3.29 1.92 2.12
CA MET A 88 -2.72 2.21 3.44
C MET A 88 -3.78 2.72 4.41
N HIS A 89 -4.72 3.55 3.94
CA HIS A 89 -5.80 4.07 4.79
C HIS A 89 -6.84 3.01 5.13
N SER A 90 -7.09 2.02 4.26
CA SER A 90 -7.99 0.90 4.57
C SER A 90 -7.43 -0.08 5.59
N ALA A 91 -6.14 0.02 5.95
CA ALA A 91 -5.57 -0.73 7.06
C ALA A 91 -6.01 -0.20 8.43
N TYR A 92 -6.53 1.03 8.52
CA TYR A 92 -7.05 1.60 9.75
C TYR A 92 -8.53 1.23 9.90
N PRO A 93 -8.93 0.51 10.96
CA PRO A 93 -10.32 0.18 11.19
C PRO A 93 -11.12 1.41 11.63
N ASP A 94 -12.44 1.26 11.72
CA ASP A 94 -13.30 2.27 12.33
C ASP A 94 -12.92 2.42 13.81
N PRO A 95 -12.66 3.66 14.28
CA PRO A 95 -12.33 3.88 15.67
C PRO A 95 -13.57 3.72 16.55
N HIS A 96 -13.42 3.07 17.71
CA HIS A 96 -14.48 2.92 18.70
C HIS A 96 -14.32 3.89 19.88
N THR A 97 -13.18 4.60 19.94
CA THR A 97 -12.86 5.59 20.96
C THR A 97 -12.21 6.84 20.35
N ASP A 98 -12.28 7.97 21.06
CA ASP A 98 -11.61 9.21 20.64
C ASP A 98 -10.10 9.03 20.53
N TYR A 99 -9.51 8.25 21.44
CA TYR A 99 -8.08 7.91 21.41
C TYR A 99 -7.69 7.14 20.13
N GLU A 100 -8.47 6.13 19.74
CA GLU A 100 -8.26 5.42 18.47
C GLU A 100 -8.46 6.34 17.27
N ALA A 101 -9.46 7.22 17.31
CA ALA A 101 -9.71 8.17 16.22
C ALA A 101 -8.51 9.11 16.01
N GLU A 102 -7.95 9.65 17.09
CA GLU A 102 -6.75 10.49 17.06
C GLU A 102 -5.51 9.71 16.58
N ASP A 103 -5.30 8.50 17.10
CA ASP A 103 -4.16 7.64 16.73
C ASP A 103 -4.22 7.26 15.24
N TYR A 104 -5.38 6.85 14.75
CA TYR A 104 -5.56 6.47 13.35
C TYR A 104 -5.46 7.69 12.43
N ALA A 105 -5.97 8.86 12.85
CA ALA A 105 -5.81 10.10 12.10
C ALA A 105 -4.32 10.49 11.97
N ARG A 106 -3.55 10.35 13.06
CA ARG A 106 -2.09 10.57 13.03
C ARG A 106 -1.40 9.58 12.11
N GLY A 107 -1.71 8.28 12.20
CA GLY A 107 -1.14 7.27 11.31
C GLY A 107 -1.41 7.54 9.82
N ARG A 108 -2.67 7.85 9.46
CA ARG A 108 -3.03 8.24 8.09
C ARG A 108 -2.29 9.49 7.62
N ALA A 109 -2.09 10.47 8.49
CA ALA A 109 -1.34 11.67 8.18
C ALA A 109 0.15 11.36 7.93
N GLU A 110 0.76 10.49 8.73
CA GLU A 110 2.13 10.04 8.53
C GLU A 110 2.31 9.29 7.21
N ASP A 111 1.40 8.36 6.89
CA ASP A 111 1.45 7.61 5.63
C ASP A 111 1.29 8.54 4.42
N THR A 112 0.39 9.52 4.52
CA THR A 112 0.22 10.54 3.50
C THR A 112 1.49 11.37 3.33
N ALA A 113 2.09 11.83 4.44
CA ALA A 113 3.32 12.61 4.41
C ALA A 113 4.49 11.83 3.79
N ARG A 114 4.61 10.53 4.10
CA ARG A 114 5.61 9.64 3.49
C ARG A 114 5.44 9.54 1.97
N LEU A 115 4.21 9.32 1.50
CA LEU A 115 3.94 9.21 0.06
C LEU A 115 4.12 10.55 -0.67
N VAL A 116 3.74 11.67 -0.05
CA VAL A 116 3.96 13.02 -0.60
C VAL A 116 5.45 13.32 -0.68
N HIS A 117 6.23 12.90 0.32
CA HIS A 117 7.68 13.03 0.30
C HIS A 117 8.31 12.27 -0.87
N ILE A 118 7.87 11.03 -1.12
CA ILE A 118 8.33 10.24 -2.28
C ILE A 118 7.97 10.93 -3.59
N LEU A 119 6.71 11.38 -3.75
CA LEU A 119 6.23 12.00 -4.99
C LEU A 119 6.82 13.41 -5.22
N GLY A 120 7.27 14.08 -4.17
CA GLY A 120 7.83 15.44 -4.22
C GLY A 120 6.78 16.56 -4.32
N TYR A 121 5.49 16.22 -4.41
CA TYR A 121 4.36 17.15 -4.37
C TYR A 121 3.09 16.43 -3.91
N HIS A 122 2.12 17.20 -3.43
CA HIS A 122 0.78 16.66 -3.18
C HIS A 122 -0.04 16.78 -4.48
N PRO A 123 -0.51 15.66 -5.06
CA PRO A 123 -1.37 15.73 -6.24
C PRO A 123 -2.70 16.37 -5.84
N GLY A 124 -3.17 17.34 -6.63
CA GLY A 124 -4.46 17.99 -6.37
C GLY A 124 -5.63 17.02 -6.50
N PRO A 125 -6.83 17.39 -6.01
CA PRO A 125 -8.03 16.60 -6.25
C PRO A 125 -8.27 16.48 -7.77
N ARG A 126 -8.66 15.28 -8.24
CA ARG A 126 -9.14 15.12 -9.61
C ARG A 126 -10.39 15.99 -9.76
N LYS A 127 -10.41 16.85 -10.79
CA LYS A 127 -11.62 17.53 -11.24
C LYS A 127 -12.59 16.53 -11.85
#